data_AF-A0A534WD03-F1
#
_entry.id   AF-A0A534WD03-F1
#
_cell.length_a   1.000
_cell.length_b   1.000
_cell.length_c   1.000
_cell.angle_alpha   90.00
_cell.angle_beta   90.00
_cell.angle_gamma   90.00
#
_symmetry.space_group_name_H-M   'P 1'
#
loop_
_entity.id
_entity.type
_entity.pdbx_description
1 polymer ?
#
loop_
_entity_poly.entity_id
_entity_poly.type
_entity_poly.pdbx_seq_one_letter_code
_entity_poly.pdbx_strand_id
1 'polypeptide(L)'
;MFHDPAPKWILGHSSYLSYGKFDVSFTLRAWLGNYVYNNVASNSGYYQQLTRSSPYNLSTSVLQTGFVTNQQLSDIYVENGSFLRMDNIKLGYSFKYRGRAMYLSAGMQNVFTITSYSGVDPTAGLNGIDNNIYPRARTFTGGLSVRF
;
A
#
# COMPACT_ATOMS: atom_id res chain seq x y z
N MET A 1 24.65 11.56 1.50
CA MET A 1 23.87 11.36 0.26
C MET A 1 22.48 11.94 0.51
N PHE A 2 21.96 12.83 -0.34
CA PHE A 2 20.69 13.53 -0.10
C PHE A 2 19.53 12.59 -0.46
N HIS A 3 18.90 11.96 0.54
CA HIS A 3 17.69 11.15 0.34
C HIS A 3 16.47 12.02 0.63
N ASP A 4 15.71 12.33 -0.43
CA ASP A 4 14.52 13.16 -0.35
C ASP A 4 13.28 12.29 -0.05
N PRO A 5 12.48 12.61 0.98
CA PRO A 5 11.21 11.94 1.22
C PRO A 5 10.16 12.18 0.13
N ALA A 6 10.31 13.25 -0.66
CA ALA A 6 9.40 13.53 -1.76
C ALA A 6 9.61 12.55 -2.93
N PRO A 7 8.54 11.96 -3.49
CA PRO A 7 8.65 11.14 -4.69
C PRO A 7 9.10 11.99 -5.88
N LYS A 8 10.13 11.51 -6.60
CA LYS A 8 10.62 12.16 -7.82
C LYS A 8 9.62 12.06 -8.96
N TRP A 9 8.86 10.96 -9.01
CA TRP A 9 7.83 10.75 -10.01
C TRP A 9 6.54 10.26 -9.36
N ILE A 10 5.45 10.94 -9.67
CA ILE A 10 4.09 10.53 -9.32
C ILE A 10 3.38 10.20 -10.63
N LEU A 11 3.04 8.92 -10.79
CA LEU A 11 2.33 8.41 -11.96
C LEU A 11 0.94 7.93 -11.53
N GLY A 12 -0.05 8.25 -12.36
CA GLY A 12 -1.40 7.74 -12.24
C GLY A 12 -1.84 7.23 -13.61
N HIS A 13 -2.43 6.04 -13.64
CA HIS A 13 -2.99 5.48 -14.85
C HIS A 13 -4.40 5.00 -14.57
N SER A 14 -5.38 5.63 -15.23
CA SER A 14 -6.77 5.18 -15.19
C SER A 14 -7.15 4.72 -16.59
N SER A 15 -7.71 3.52 -16.68
CA SER A 15 -8.17 2.94 -17.93
C SER A 15 -9.62 2.51 -17.80
N TYR A 16 -10.37 2.76 -18.86
CA TYR A 16 -11.73 2.30 -19.04
C TYR A 16 -11.82 1.57 -20.37
N LEU A 17 -12.18 0.30 -20.32
CA LEU A 17 -12.35 -0.57 -21.46
C LEU A 17 -13.80 -1.04 -21.51
N SER A 18 -14.45 -0.88 -22.66
CA SER A 18 -15.81 -1.35 -22.89
C SER A 18 -15.81 -2.24 -24.10
N TYR A 19 -16.27 -3.48 -23.94
CA TYR A 19 -16.39 -4.45 -25.01
C TYR A 19 -17.78 -5.10 -25.00
N GLY A 20 -18.64 -4.65 -25.93
CA GLY A 20 -20.00 -5.14 -26.08
C GLY A 20 -20.83 -4.89 -24.81
N LYS A 21 -21.10 -5.96 -24.07
CA LYS A 21 -21.89 -5.94 -22.82
C LYS A 21 -21.03 -5.82 -21.56
N PHE A 22 -19.71 -5.89 -21.68
CA PHE A 22 -18.78 -5.84 -20.57
C PHE A 22 -18.09 -4.48 -20.50
N ASP A 23 -17.92 -3.98 -19.30
CA ASP A 23 -17.11 -2.81 -19.00
C ASP A 23 -16.10 -3.16 -17.90
N VAL A 24 -14.88 -2.69 -18.06
CA VAL A 24 -13.80 -2.85 -17.09
C VAL A 24 -13.18 -1.49 -16.88
N SER A 25 -13.03 -1.10 -15.63
CA SER A 25 -12.27 0.09 -15.26
C SER A 25 -11.26 -0.24 -14.18
N PHE A 26 -10.09 0.37 -14.26
CA PHE A 26 -9.09 0.25 -13.20
C PHE A 26 -8.29 1.53 -13.07
N THR A 27 -7.80 1.76 -11.85
CA THR A 27 -6.91 2.88 -11.52
C THR A 27 -5.66 2.34 -10.83
N LEU A 28 -4.51 2.66 -11.42
CA LEU A 28 -3.17 2.43 -10.91
C LEU A 28 -2.56 3.76 -10.47
N ARG A 29 -1.77 3.70 -9.40
CA ARG A 29 -0.98 4.81 -8.88
C ARG A 29 0.42 4.29 -8.56
N ALA A 30 1.44 5.01 -8.99
CA ALA A 30 2.82 4.69 -8.66
C ALA A 30 3.56 5.93 -8.17
N TRP A 31 4.29 5.79 -7.07
CA TRP A 31 5.28 6.77 -6.63
C TRP A 31 6.65 6.13 -6.75
N LEU A 32 7.57 6.83 -7.42
CA LEU A 32 8.91 6.34 -7.69
C LEU A 32 9.96 7.32 -7.18
N GLY A 33 10.99 6.77 -6.54
CA GLY A 33 12.15 7.52 -6.08
C GLY A 33 11.95 8.27 -4.77
N ASN A 34 10.93 7.93 -3.98
CA ASN A 34 10.80 8.38 -2.59
C ASN A 34 11.58 7.47 -1.65
N TYR A 35 12.15 8.07 -0.61
CA TYR A 35 12.78 7.36 0.50
C TYR A 35 11.99 7.60 1.78
N VAL A 36 11.76 6.56 2.56
CA VAL A 36 10.97 6.62 3.78
C VAL A 36 11.83 6.17 4.94
N TYR A 37 11.88 6.96 6.01
CA TYR A 37 12.51 6.55 7.26
C TYR A 37 11.56 5.66 8.06
N ASN A 38 11.92 4.40 8.22
CA ASN A 38 11.15 3.41 8.97
C ASN A 38 11.40 3.56 10.48
N ASN A 39 10.62 4.43 11.13
CA ASN A 39 10.76 4.70 12.57
C ASN A 39 10.32 3.52 13.44
N VAL A 40 9.39 2.68 12.95
CA VAL A 40 8.97 1.44 13.64
C VAL A 40 10.15 0.46 13.75
N ALA A 41 10.93 0.30 12.68
CA ALA A 41 12.14 -0.52 12.69
C ALA A 41 13.26 0.09 13.56
N SER A 42 13.40 1.42 13.60
CA SER A 42 14.35 2.08 14.51
C SER A 42 13.96 1.88 15.99
N ASN A 43 12.67 1.96 16.33
CA ASN A 43 12.19 1.80 17.71
C ASN A 43 12.26 0.35 18.24
N SER A 44 12.30 -0.64 17.35
CA SER A 44 12.31 -2.08 17.69
C SER A 44 13.56 -2.82 17.18
N GLY A 45 14.57 -2.07 16.76
CA GLY A 45 15.77 -2.52 16.05
C GLY A 45 16.98 -2.86 16.92
N TYR A 46 16.83 -3.04 18.25
CA TYR A 46 17.94 -3.28 19.17
C TYR A 46 17.66 -4.39 20.20
N TYR A 47 18.69 -5.15 20.58
CA TYR A 47 18.59 -6.36 21.42
C TYR A 47 18.07 -6.11 22.85
N GLN A 48 18.28 -4.92 23.45
CA GLN A 48 17.76 -4.60 24.79
C GLN A 48 16.22 -4.56 24.88
N GLN A 49 15.49 -4.60 23.76
CA GLN A 49 14.03 -4.76 23.79
C GLN A 49 13.61 -6.17 24.25
N LEU A 50 14.47 -7.19 24.11
CA LEU A 50 14.22 -8.57 24.59
C LEU A 50 14.30 -8.71 26.11
N THR A 51 15.03 -7.83 26.79
CA THR A 51 15.23 -7.89 28.24
C THR A 51 14.18 -7.08 29.02
N ARG A 52 13.21 -6.46 28.34
CA ARG A 52 12.08 -5.79 29.00
C ARG A 52 11.07 -6.84 29.51
N SER A 53 10.42 -6.56 30.64
CA SER A 53 9.55 -7.49 31.38
C SER A 53 8.31 -8.01 30.64
N SER A 54 8.12 -7.70 29.34
CA SER A 54 7.02 -8.18 28.51
C SER A 54 7.56 -8.60 27.14
N PRO A 55 7.13 -9.74 26.57
CA PRO A 55 7.55 -10.16 25.24
C PRO A 55 7.17 -9.08 24.22
N TYR A 56 8.18 -8.51 23.58
CA TYR A 56 8.03 -7.49 22.55
C TYR A 56 8.52 -8.06 21.22
N ASN A 57 7.77 -7.84 20.14
CA ASN A 57 8.20 -8.24 18.81
C ASN A 57 9.36 -7.32 18.38
N LEU A 58 10.50 -7.93 18.09
CA LEU A 58 11.65 -7.27 17.50
C LEU A 58 11.46 -7.11 15.98
N SER A 59 11.95 -6.01 15.42
CA SER A 59 12.11 -5.90 13.97
C SER A 59 13.21 -6.85 13.49
N THR A 60 13.02 -7.49 12.33
CA THR A 60 14.02 -8.36 11.70
C THR A 60 15.34 -7.63 11.41
N SER A 61 15.33 -6.29 11.39
CA SER A 61 16.51 -5.43 11.26
C SER A 61 17.55 -5.62 12.38
N VAL A 62 17.16 -6.14 13.55
CA VAL A 62 18.08 -6.46 14.67
C VAL A 62 19.12 -7.52 14.26
N LEU A 63 18.71 -8.50 13.45
CA LEU A 63 19.57 -9.60 13.01
C LEU A 63 20.65 -9.14 12.02
N GLN A 64 20.38 -8.06 11.26
CA GLN A 64 21.36 -7.46 10.35
C GLN A 64 22.26 -6.42 11.01
N THR A 65 21.72 -5.66 11.96
CA THR A 65 22.45 -4.51 12.54
C THR A 65 23.28 -4.86 13.77
N GLY A 66 22.92 -5.90 14.53
CA GLY A 66 23.67 -6.29 15.73
C GLY A 66 23.57 -5.29 16.89
N PHE A 67 22.70 -4.27 16.81
CA PHE A 67 22.69 -3.18 17.77
C PHE A 67 22.18 -3.63 19.15
N VAL A 68 22.96 -3.33 20.19
CA VAL A 68 22.59 -3.61 21.59
C VAL A 68 21.73 -2.50 22.16
N THR A 69 22.02 -1.24 21.80
CA THR A 69 21.32 -0.02 22.24
C THR A 69 20.59 0.66 21.08
N ASN A 70 19.62 1.52 21.39
CA ASN A 70 18.81 2.20 20.38
C ASN A 70 19.66 3.18 19.54
N GLN A 71 19.75 2.93 18.23
CA GLN A 71 20.38 3.82 17.25
C GLN A 71 19.28 4.55 16.46
N GLN A 72 18.73 5.60 17.07
CA GLN A 72 17.83 6.52 16.38
C GLN A 72 18.61 7.35 15.35
N LEU A 73 17.98 7.63 14.21
CA LEU A 73 18.49 8.48 13.12
C LEU A 73 19.66 7.93 12.27
N SER A 74 19.79 6.60 12.13
CA SER A 74 20.77 5.99 11.22
C SER A 74 20.24 5.81 9.78
N ASP A 75 21.11 6.00 8.77
CA ASP A 75 20.82 5.82 7.33
C ASP A 75 20.29 4.41 6.98
N ILE A 76 20.53 3.43 7.85
CA ILE A 76 20.10 2.03 7.69
C ILE A 76 18.57 1.90 7.67
N TYR A 77 17.84 2.84 8.29
CA TYR A 77 16.38 2.83 8.33
C TYR A 77 15.74 3.64 7.20
N VAL A 78 16.54 4.19 6.29
CA VAL A 78 16.06 4.91 5.10
C VAL A 78 15.87 3.89 3.98
N GLU A 79 14.61 3.51 3.73
CA GLU A 79 14.27 2.52 2.73
C GLU A 79 13.65 3.15 1.49
N ASN A 80 13.75 2.45 0.36
CA ASN A 80 13.08 2.86 -0.87
C ASN A 80 11.57 2.65 -0.72
N GLY A 81 10.83 3.75 -0.58
CA GLY A 81 9.38 3.76 -0.43
C GLY A 81 8.62 3.72 -1.76
N SER A 82 9.30 3.41 -2.87
CA SER A 82 8.65 3.32 -4.17
C SER A 82 7.57 2.23 -4.14
N PHE A 83 6.41 2.54 -4.71
CA PHE A 83 5.32 1.59 -4.79
C PHE A 83 4.51 1.75 -6.06
N LEU A 84 3.91 0.64 -6.48
CA LEU A 84 2.84 0.58 -7.47
C LEU A 84 1.61 -0.01 -6.78
N ARG A 85 0.51 0.75 -6.74
CA ARG A 85 -0.74 0.35 -6.12
C ARG A 85 -1.87 0.38 -7.15
N MET A 86 -2.69 -0.66 -7.15
CA MET A 86 -3.99 -0.64 -7.83
C MET A 86 -5.06 -0.20 -6.83
N ASP A 87 -5.51 1.04 -6.96
CA ASP A 87 -6.47 1.66 -6.05
C ASP A 87 -7.85 1.05 -6.20
N ASN A 88 -8.31 0.85 -7.44
CA ASN A 88 -9.59 0.22 -7.72
C ASN A 88 -9.58 -0.53 -9.06
N ILE A 89 -10.39 -1.58 -9.10
CA ILE A 89 -10.80 -2.28 -10.32
C ILE A 89 -12.31 -2.48 -10.23
N LYS A 90 -13.02 -2.27 -11.34
CA LYS A 90 -14.45 -2.56 -11.46
C LYS A 90 -14.71 -3.30 -12.76
N LEU A 91 -15.54 -4.31 -12.67
CA LEU A 91 -16.10 -5.08 -13.76
C LEU A 91 -17.61 -4.85 -13.76
N GLY A 92 -18.14 -4.45 -14.91
CA GLY A 92 -19.56 -4.34 -15.16
C GLY A 92 -20.00 -5.28 -16.27
N TYR A 93 -21.25 -5.74 -16.17
CA TYR A 93 -21.91 -6.52 -17.18
C TYR A 93 -23.36 -6.05 -17.36
N SER A 94 -23.64 -5.60 -18.58
CA SER A 94 -24.96 -5.12 -19.01
C SER A 94 -25.73 -6.23 -19.71
N PHE A 95 -26.89 -6.61 -19.16
CA PHE A 95 -27.76 -7.61 -19.77
C PHE A 95 -29.23 -7.22 -19.69
N LYS A 96 -30.07 -7.92 -20.46
CA LYS A 96 -31.52 -7.77 -20.40
C LYS A 96 -32.12 -9.04 -19.82
N TYR A 97 -33.00 -8.90 -18.83
CA TYR A 97 -33.77 -10.01 -18.26
C TYR A 97 -35.25 -9.65 -18.26
N ARG A 98 -36.08 -10.47 -18.92
CA ARG A 98 -37.52 -10.22 -19.09
C ARG A 98 -37.85 -8.81 -19.63
N GLY A 99 -37.08 -8.36 -20.62
CA GLY A 99 -37.23 -7.04 -21.24
C GLY A 99 -36.65 -5.86 -20.44
N ARG A 100 -36.20 -6.08 -19.20
CA ARG A 100 -35.62 -5.03 -18.34
C ARG A 100 -34.11 -4.97 -18.48
N ALA A 101 -33.55 -3.77 -18.57
CA ALA A 101 -32.11 -3.58 -18.57
C ALA A 101 -31.55 -3.70 -17.16
N MET A 102 -30.58 -4.59 -16.99
CA MET A 102 -29.88 -4.86 -15.74
C MET A 102 -28.39 -4.62 -15.92
N TYR A 103 -27.76 -4.09 -14.88
CA TYR A 103 -26.33 -3.86 -14.81
C TYR A 103 -25.79 -4.52 -13.54
N LEU A 104 -24.98 -5.56 -13.72
CA LEU A 104 -24.25 -6.19 -12.63
C LEU A 104 -22.88 -5.53 -12.54
N SER A 105 -22.48 -5.13 -11.35
CA SER A 105 -21.18 -4.57 -11.06
C SER A 105 -20.49 -5.36 -9.96
N ALA A 106 -19.21 -5.60 -10.15
CA ALA A 106 -18.30 -6.09 -9.12
C ALA A 106 -17.08 -5.17 -9.11
N GLY A 107 -16.65 -4.75 -7.94
CA GLY A 107 -15.51 -3.87 -7.78
C GLY A 107 -14.67 -4.28 -6.58
N MET A 108 -13.38 -3.97 -6.66
CA MET A 108 -12.44 -4.15 -5.56
C MET A 108 -11.63 -2.87 -5.38
N GLN A 109 -11.41 -2.48 -4.13
CA GLN A 109 -10.56 -1.36 -3.73
C GLN A 109 -9.33 -1.88 -2.97
N ASN A 110 -8.20 -1.22 -3.16
CA ASN A 110 -6.87 -1.63 -2.65
C ASN A 110 -6.52 -3.06 -3.09
N VAL A 111 -6.58 -3.31 -4.40
CA VAL A 111 -6.45 -4.65 -5.00
C VAL A 111 -5.07 -5.24 -4.73
N PHE A 112 -4.02 -4.47 -4.95
CA PHE A 112 -2.65 -4.85 -4.60
C PHE A 112 -1.77 -3.61 -4.42
N THR A 113 -0.71 -3.77 -3.62
CA THR A 113 0.39 -2.81 -3.51
C THR A 113 1.67 -3.61 -3.70
N ILE A 114 2.44 -3.30 -4.74
CA ILE A 114 3.78 -3.81 -4.97
C ILE A 114 4.74 -2.74 -4.49
N THR A 115 5.55 -3.05 -3.50
CA THR A 115 6.55 -2.14 -2.95
C THR A 115 7.80 -2.91 -2.56
N SER A 116 8.95 -2.24 -2.62
CA SER A 116 10.22 -2.76 -2.09
C SER A 116 10.46 -2.33 -0.64
N TYR A 117 9.51 -1.59 -0.05
CA TYR A 117 9.54 -1.16 1.35
C TYR A 117 9.23 -2.35 2.27
N SER A 118 10.05 -2.55 3.31
CA SER A 118 9.91 -3.68 4.25
C SER A 118 8.80 -3.45 5.29
N GLY A 119 8.32 -2.21 5.42
CA GLY A 119 7.23 -1.83 6.33
C GLY A 119 5.83 -2.10 5.79
N VAL A 120 4.82 -1.84 6.63
CA VAL A 120 3.42 -2.24 6.42
C VAL A 120 2.72 -1.45 5.31
N ASP A 121 3.02 -0.15 5.17
CA ASP A 121 2.48 0.67 4.08
C ASP A 121 3.49 1.74 3.62
N PRO A 122 3.97 1.70 2.37
CA PRO A 122 4.92 2.69 1.83
C PRO A 122 4.31 4.10 1.71
N THR A 123 2.98 4.24 1.80
CA THR A 123 2.29 5.55 1.79
C THR A 123 2.26 6.25 3.15
N ALA A 124 2.61 5.55 4.24
CA ALA A 124 2.67 6.15 5.58
C ALA A 124 3.85 7.13 5.75
N GLY A 125 4.83 7.05 4.84
CA GLY A 125 6.03 7.89 4.83
C GLY A 125 5.92 9.24 4.11
N LEU A 126 4.72 9.73 3.77
CA LEU A 126 4.53 11.04 3.12
C LEU A 126 5.15 12.23 3.89
N ASN A 127 5.28 12.09 5.21
CA ASN A 127 5.93 13.09 6.07
C ASN A 127 7.41 12.77 6.36
N GLY A 128 7.99 11.82 5.62
CA GLY A 128 9.37 11.36 5.78
C GLY A 128 9.61 10.36 6.91
N ILE A 129 8.62 10.10 7.77
CA ILE A 129 8.72 9.20 8.94
C ILE A 129 7.50 8.27 8.94
N ASP A 130 7.72 6.96 8.81
CA ASP A 130 6.67 5.96 8.94
C ASP A 130 6.43 5.60 10.42
N ASN A 131 5.25 5.99 10.93
CA ASN A 131 4.77 5.66 12.27
C ASN A 131 3.49 4.79 12.24
N ASN A 132 3.04 4.36 11.06
CA ASN A 132 1.68 3.82 10.92
C ASN A 132 1.68 2.31 10.74
N ILE A 133 1.09 1.60 11.71
CA ILE A 133 1.05 0.14 11.76
C ILE A 133 -0.20 -0.42 11.02
N TYR A 134 -1.10 0.45 10.57
CA TYR A 134 -2.40 0.04 10.01
C TYR A 134 -2.37 -0.09 8.49
N PRO A 135 -2.50 -1.30 7.93
CA PRO A 135 -2.65 -1.49 6.50
C PRO A 135 -4.03 -1.01 6.04
N ARG A 136 -4.12 -0.51 4.81
CA ARG A 136 -5.42 -0.17 4.21
C ARG A 136 -6.20 -1.46 3.90
N ALA A 137 -7.47 -1.50 4.31
CA ALA A 137 -8.32 -2.65 4.09
C ALA A 137 -8.63 -2.87 2.59
N ARG A 138 -8.61 -4.14 2.16
CA ARG A 138 -9.07 -4.54 0.82
C ARG A 138 -10.58 -4.71 0.85
N THR A 139 -11.29 -3.92 0.06
CA THR A 139 -12.76 -3.91 0.05
C THR A 139 -13.27 -4.52 -1.24
N PHE A 140 -14.23 -5.45 -1.13
CA PHE A 140 -14.93 -6.05 -2.27
C PHE A 140 -16.37 -5.55 -2.26
N THR A 141 -16.84 -5.06 -3.39
CA THR A 141 -18.20 -4.50 -3.54
C THR A 141 -18.89 -5.16 -4.72
N GLY A 142 -20.11 -5.67 -4.51
CA GLY A 142 -20.99 -6.14 -5.57
C GLY A 142 -22.27 -5.31 -5.58
N GLY A 143 -22.82 -5.04 -6.77
CA GLY A 143 -24.06 -4.28 -6.93
C GLY A 143 -24.83 -4.70 -8.16
N LEU A 144 -26.16 -4.77 -8.04
CA LEU A 144 -27.08 -4.97 -9.15
C LEU A 144 -27.94 -3.71 -9.31
N SER A 145 -27.94 -3.15 -10.51
CA SER A 145 -28.80 -2.02 -10.88
C SER A 145 -29.84 -2.47 -11.89
N VAL A 146 -31.11 -2.13 -11.64
CA VAL A 146 -32.24 -2.48 -12.49
C VAL A 146 -32.87 -1.17 -12.98
N ARG A 147 -32.97 -1.00 -14.29
CA ARG A 147 -33.70 0.11 -14.91
C ARG A 147 -35.14 -0.34 -15.22
N PHE A 148 -36.11 0.43 -14.74
CA PHE A 148 -37.54 0.24 -14.95
C PHE A 148 -38.05 1.07 -16.13
#